data_AF-A0A3B5LHZ9-F1
#
_entry.id   AF-A0A3B5LHZ9-F1
#
_cell.length_a   1.000
_cell.length_b   1.000
_cell.length_c   1.000
_cell.angle_alpha   90.00
_cell.angle_beta   90.00
_cell.angle_gamma   90.00
#
_symmetry.space_group_name_H-M   'P 1'
#
loop_
_entity.id
_entity.type
_entity.pdbx_description
1 polymer ?
#
loop_
_entity_poly.entity_id
_entity_poly.type
_entity_poly.pdbx_seq_one_letter_code
_entity_poly.pdbx_strand_id
1 'polypeptide(L)'
;METSQVNLTIRGETTPGEVIAVVGSCEALGNWSYQKAVTLHPIGDERHTWAVTISVPRGVVSTYRYFKGFFLKSKSAGGPCQVIVNLWETHHQPRTMSPTVAQQNIDDGEFGFHNGVKCVDSGWLTCQADIRLRLHYSKRPPVSITKKKFKKSRFR
;
A
#
# COMPACT_ATOMS: atom_id res chain seq x y z
N MET A 1 -1.87 -2.73 28.54
CA MET A 1 -2.66 -3.60 27.64
C MET A 1 -1.82 -4.82 27.34
N GLU A 2 -2.42 -6.01 27.39
CA GLU A 2 -1.70 -7.23 27.02
C GLU A 2 -1.61 -7.34 25.49
N THR A 3 -0.45 -7.76 24.99
CA THR A 3 -0.19 -7.90 23.56
C THR A 3 0.03 -9.35 23.17
N SER A 4 -0.18 -9.63 21.89
CA SER A 4 0.13 -10.90 21.23
C SER A 4 1.17 -10.65 20.13
N GLN A 5 2.19 -11.51 20.04
CA GLN A 5 3.10 -11.55 18.91
C GLN A 5 2.41 -12.29 17.77
N VAL A 6 2.11 -11.60 16.68
CA VAL A 6 1.47 -12.18 15.51
C VAL A 6 2.50 -12.22 14.38
N ASN A 7 2.84 -13.42 13.93
CA ASN A 7 3.61 -13.62 12.71
C ASN A 7 2.64 -13.68 11.53
N LEU A 8 2.67 -12.65 10.70
CA LEU A 8 1.93 -12.58 9.44
C LEU A 8 2.82 -13.15 8.34
N THR A 9 2.30 -14.10 7.58
CA THR A 9 2.97 -14.67 6.40
C THR A 9 2.06 -14.53 5.18
N ILE A 10 2.63 -14.14 4.03
CA ILE A 10 1.91 -14.03 2.77
C ILE A 10 2.82 -14.37 1.58
N ARG A 11 2.24 -14.95 0.54
CA ARG A 11 2.94 -15.25 -0.72
C ARG A 11 2.71 -14.16 -1.76
N GLY A 12 3.74 -13.82 -2.53
CA GLY A 12 3.63 -12.87 -3.63
C GLY A 12 4.96 -12.54 -4.27
N GLU A 13 4.94 -12.37 -5.59
CA GLU A 13 6.09 -11.90 -6.37
C GLU A 13 6.27 -10.39 -6.24
N THR A 14 7.50 -9.91 -6.22
CA THR A 14 7.81 -8.47 -6.27
C THR A 14 8.83 -8.19 -7.37
N THR A 15 8.81 -6.94 -7.85
CA THR A 15 9.84 -6.42 -8.74
C THR A 15 11.10 -6.01 -7.96
N PRO A 16 12.28 -5.86 -8.60
CA PRO A 16 13.50 -5.46 -7.88
C PRO A 16 13.34 -4.17 -7.07
N GLY A 17 13.58 -4.25 -5.77
CA GLY A 17 13.43 -3.13 -4.82
C GLY A 17 12.01 -2.92 -4.28
N GLU A 18 11.01 -3.63 -4.80
CA GLU A 18 9.65 -3.62 -4.30
C GLU A 18 9.51 -4.61 -3.13
N VAL A 19 8.73 -4.22 -2.12
CA VAL A 19 8.43 -5.02 -0.94
C VAL A 19 6.94 -5.18 -0.76
N ILE A 20 6.53 -6.25 -0.08
CA ILE A 20 5.18 -6.37 0.48
C ILE A 20 5.17 -5.69 1.85
N ALA A 21 4.16 -4.88 2.12
CA ALA A 21 3.95 -4.22 3.40
C ALA A 21 2.50 -4.39 3.87
N VAL A 22 2.29 -4.25 5.17
CA VAL A 22 0.98 -4.34 5.81
C VAL A 22 0.67 -3.05 6.57
N VAL A 23 -0.58 -2.60 6.47
CA VAL A 23 -1.10 -1.45 7.23
C VAL A 23 -2.50 -1.76 7.73
N GLY A 24 -2.91 -1.18 8.85
CA GLY A 24 -4.18 -1.52 9.46
C GLY A 24 -4.55 -0.65 10.65
N SER A 25 -5.57 -1.09 11.38
CA SER A 25 -6.35 -0.26 12.30
C SER A 25 -5.70 0.05 13.65
N CYS A 26 -4.63 -0.65 14.03
CA CYS A 26 -3.96 -0.44 15.31
C CYS A 26 -2.59 0.22 15.14
N GLU A 27 -2.04 0.69 16.26
CA GLU A 27 -0.76 1.43 16.28
C GLU A 27 0.39 0.62 15.68
N ALA A 28 0.51 -0.65 16.04
CA ALA A 28 1.52 -1.56 15.50
C ALA A 28 1.38 -1.80 13.99
N LEU A 29 0.22 -1.47 13.41
CA LEU A 29 -0.09 -1.53 11.99
C LEU A 29 -0.15 -0.13 11.33
N GLY A 30 0.27 0.92 12.03
CA GLY A 30 0.38 2.25 11.48
C GLY A 30 -0.92 3.05 11.38
N ASN A 31 -2.03 2.59 11.97
CA ASN A 31 -3.34 3.29 11.97
C ASN A 31 -3.79 3.75 10.56
N TRP A 32 -3.76 2.85 9.59
CA TRP A 32 -4.11 3.08 8.17
C TRP A 32 -3.23 4.12 7.44
N SER A 33 -2.16 4.60 8.06
CA SER A 33 -1.18 5.46 7.41
C SER A 33 -0.16 4.61 6.67
N TYR A 34 -0.22 4.57 5.33
CA TYR A 34 0.75 3.84 4.49
C TYR A 34 2.21 4.26 4.74
N GLN A 35 2.47 5.50 5.18
CA GLN A 35 3.82 5.95 5.57
C GLN A 35 4.34 5.27 6.85
N LYS A 36 3.44 4.71 7.66
CA LYS A 36 3.73 3.98 8.90
C LYS A 36 3.48 2.47 8.75
N ALA A 37 3.32 2.01 7.51
CA ALA A 37 3.12 0.60 7.22
C ALA A 37 4.35 -0.21 7.63
N VAL A 38 4.11 -1.47 7.99
CA VAL A 38 5.15 -2.40 8.39
C VAL A 38 5.60 -3.18 7.16
N THR A 39 6.89 -3.14 6.86
CA THR A 39 7.48 -3.90 5.76
C THR A 39 7.62 -5.37 6.14
N LEU A 40 7.23 -6.28 5.25
CA LEU A 40 7.53 -7.69 5.38
C LEU A 40 8.92 -7.99 4.80
N HIS A 41 9.48 -9.11 5.24
CA HIS A 41 10.78 -9.60 4.79
C HIS A 41 10.61 -10.95 4.09
N PRO A 42 11.35 -11.22 3.00
CA PRO A 42 11.30 -12.51 2.33
C PRO A 42 11.82 -13.61 3.25
N ILE A 43 11.13 -14.75 3.28
CA ILE A 43 11.56 -15.97 3.97
C ILE A 43 12.11 -16.96 2.93
N GLY A 44 13.27 -17.54 3.23
CA GLY A 44 13.90 -18.58 2.42
C GLY A 44 14.49 -18.05 1.11
N ASP A 45 15.03 -18.98 0.32
CA ASP A 45 15.75 -18.65 -0.91
C ASP A 45 14.82 -18.31 -2.08
N GLU A 46 13.58 -18.81 -2.04
CA GLU A 46 12.64 -18.72 -3.17
C GLU A 46 11.95 -17.34 -3.31
N ARG A 47 12.20 -16.33 -2.46
CA ARG A 47 11.67 -14.93 -2.56
C ARG A 47 10.15 -14.77 -2.82
N HIS A 48 9.36 -15.82 -2.73
CA HIS A 48 7.91 -15.79 -2.97
C HIS A 48 7.11 -15.68 -1.67
N THR A 49 7.71 -16.00 -0.53
CA THR A 49 7.05 -15.94 0.78
C THR A 49 7.62 -14.80 1.59
N TRP A 50 6.75 -14.01 2.21
CA TRP A 50 7.08 -12.82 2.98
C TRP A 50 6.47 -12.93 4.36
N ALA A 51 7.18 -12.47 5.39
CA ALA A 51 6.62 -12.40 6.73
C ALA A 51 7.09 -11.22 7.55
N VAL A 52 6.33 -10.94 8.60
CA VAL A 52 6.68 -10.03 9.66
C VAL A 52 6.04 -10.45 10.97
N THR A 53 6.74 -10.22 12.08
CA THR A 53 6.16 -10.39 13.41
C THR A 53 5.83 -9.02 14.00
N ILE A 54 4.57 -8.82 14.40
CA ILE A 54 4.06 -7.58 14.98
C ILE A 54 3.44 -7.81 16.36
N SER A 55 3.56 -6.83 17.25
CA SER A 55 2.96 -6.85 18.58
C SER A 55 1.62 -6.12 18.58
N VAL A 56 0.50 -6.86 18.65
CA VAL A 56 -0.85 -6.28 18.53
C VAL A 56 -1.65 -6.48 19.81
N PRO A 57 -2.68 -5.67 20.09
CA PRO A 57 -3.50 -5.83 21.31
C PRO A 57 -4.20 -7.19 21.34
N ARG A 58 -4.05 -7.93 22.44
CA ARG A 58 -4.70 -9.24 22.63
C ARG A 58 -6.20 -9.06 22.87
N GLY A 59 -7.01 -9.94 22.27
CA GLY A 59 -8.47 -9.96 22.42
C GLY A 59 -9.20 -8.82 21.70
N VAL A 60 -8.49 -8.01 20.91
CA VAL A 60 -9.07 -6.89 20.15
C VAL A 60 -9.03 -7.23 18.66
N VAL A 61 -10.15 -7.01 17.99
CA VAL A 61 -10.22 -7.16 16.53
C VAL A 61 -9.40 -6.05 15.87
N SER A 62 -8.42 -6.45 15.06
CA SER A 62 -7.63 -5.57 14.21
C SER A 62 -7.90 -5.89 12.75
N THR A 63 -8.07 -4.85 11.94
CA THR A 63 -8.27 -4.98 10.48
C THR A 63 -7.04 -4.44 9.75
N TYR A 64 -6.72 -5.02 8.60
CA TYR A 64 -5.50 -4.68 7.86
C TYR A 64 -5.59 -5.02 6.36
N ARG A 65 -4.66 -4.47 5.58
CA ARG A 65 -4.48 -4.74 4.15
C ARG A 65 -3.01 -4.82 3.80
N TYR A 66 -2.69 -5.65 2.81
CA TYR A 66 -1.37 -5.63 2.21
C TYR A 66 -1.31 -4.65 1.03
N PHE A 67 -0.11 -4.16 0.76
CA PHE A 67 0.23 -3.50 -0.49
C PHE A 67 1.66 -3.86 -0.92
N LYS A 68 1.94 -3.66 -2.20
CA LYS A 68 3.30 -3.69 -2.75
C LYS A 68 3.78 -2.29 -3.03
N GLY A 69 5.03 -1.99 -2.71
CA GLY A 69 5.56 -0.65 -2.89
C GLY A 69 7.06 -0.52 -2.59
N PHE A 70 7.51 0.73 -2.59
CA PHE A 70 8.92 1.10 -2.39
C PHE A 70 9.04 2.00 -1.16
N PHE A 71 10.02 1.68 -0.31
CA PHE A 71 10.37 2.48 0.87
C PHE A 71 11.70 3.18 0.59
N LEU A 72 11.64 4.44 0.19
CA LEU A 72 12.79 5.23 -0.22
C LEU A 72 13.39 5.95 0.98
N LYS A 73 14.68 5.72 1.24
CA LYS A 73 15.42 6.47 2.24
C LYS A 73 15.44 7.97 1.87
N SER A 74 15.28 8.82 2.88
CA SER A 74 15.45 10.27 2.70
C SER A 74 16.85 10.60 2.19
N LYS A 75 16.93 11.56 1.27
CA LYS A 75 18.20 12.13 0.78
C LYS A 75 18.87 13.03 1.82
N SER A 76 18.11 13.56 2.78
CA SER A 76 18.60 14.35 3.90
C SER A 76 18.76 13.45 5.13
N ALA A 77 19.87 13.59 5.85
CA ALA A 77 20.09 12.88 7.11
C ALA A 77 18.93 13.17 8.08
N GLY A 78 18.23 12.12 8.52
CA GLY A 78 17.10 12.21 9.45
C GLY A 78 15.74 12.56 8.84
N GLY A 79 15.63 12.72 7.51
CA GLY A 79 14.32 12.95 6.87
C GLY A 79 13.44 11.69 6.82
N PRO A 80 12.11 11.85 6.66
CA PRO A 80 11.19 10.72 6.65
C PRO A 80 11.41 9.80 5.44
N CYS A 81 11.21 8.50 5.64
CA CYS A 81 11.17 7.53 4.56
C CYS A 81 9.96 7.82 3.65
N GLN A 82 10.17 7.96 2.35
CA GLN A 82 9.08 8.16 1.41
C GLN A 82 8.54 6.80 0.96
N VAL A 83 7.24 6.59 1.11
CA VAL A 83 6.57 5.35 0.70
C VAL A 83 5.78 5.57 -0.59
N ILE A 84 6.13 4.81 -1.63
CA ILE A 84 5.40 4.77 -2.90
C ILE A 84 4.65 3.45 -2.95
N VAL A 85 3.32 3.50 -2.98
CA VAL A 85 2.49 2.30 -3.12
C VAL A 85 2.24 2.04 -4.60
N ASN A 86 2.55 0.83 -5.06
CA ASN A 86 2.35 0.38 -6.42
C ASN A 86 1.01 -0.36 -6.58
N LEU A 87 0.71 -1.31 -5.69
CA LEU A 87 -0.52 -2.12 -5.73
C LEU A 87 -1.11 -2.28 -4.34
N TRP A 88 -2.43 -2.09 -4.20
CA TRP A 88 -3.19 -2.42 -3.00
C TRP A 88 -3.99 -3.71 -3.17
N GLU A 89 -4.22 -4.42 -2.07
CA GLU A 89 -5.39 -5.29 -1.97
C GLU A 89 -6.67 -4.47 -1.85
N THR A 90 -7.63 -4.73 -2.74
CA THR A 90 -8.85 -3.90 -2.91
C THR A 90 -10.15 -4.64 -2.66
N HIS A 91 -10.13 -5.80 -1.98
CA HIS A 91 -11.36 -6.44 -1.51
C HIS A 91 -12.18 -5.47 -0.66
N HIS A 92 -13.51 -5.52 -0.76
CA HIS A 92 -14.37 -4.60 0.00
C HIS A 92 -14.10 -4.66 1.50
N GLN A 93 -14.03 -5.87 2.06
CA GLN A 93 -13.67 -6.07 3.47
C GLN A 93 -12.15 -6.19 3.62
N PRO A 94 -11.53 -5.49 4.58
CA PRO A 94 -10.14 -5.70 4.93
C PRO A 94 -9.95 -7.08 5.58
N ARG A 95 -8.71 -7.56 5.60
CA ARG A 95 -8.36 -8.75 6.38
C ARG A 95 -8.53 -8.45 7.87
N THR A 96 -8.79 -9.49 8.65
CA THR A 96 -9.13 -9.36 10.07
C THR A 96 -8.36 -10.37 10.91
N MET A 97 -7.87 -9.94 12.07
CA MET A 97 -7.30 -10.81 13.09
C MET A 97 -7.82 -10.43 14.47
N SER A 98 -7.91 -11.40 15.37
CA SER A 98 -8.32 -11.22 16.77
C SER A 98 -7.52 -12.19 17.65
N PRO A 99 -6.24 -11.88 17.93
CA PRO A 99 -5.37 -12.84 18.60
C PRO A 99 -5.73 -13.00 20.07
N THR A 100 -5.87 -14.25 20.51
CA THR A 100 -6.26 -14.61 21.88
C THR A 100 -5.12 -15.23 22.69
N VAL A 101 -4.07 -15.69 22.01
CA VAL A 101 -2.87 -16.34 22.59
C VAL A 101 -1.66 -15.42 22.54
N ALA A 102 -0.62 -15.70 23.32
CA ALA A 102 0.59 -14.87 23.38
C ALA A 102 1.37 -14.82 22.06
N GLN A 103 1.35 -15.91 21.29
CA GLN A 103 2.00 -16.04 19.99
C GLN A 103 1.04 -16.70 19.00
N GLN A 104 0.86 -16.09 17.83
CA GLN A 104 -0.02 -16.61 16.79
C GLN A 104 0.62 -16.47 15.42
N ASN A 105 0.49 -17.49 14.58
CA ASN A 105 0.90 -17.45 13.18
C ASN A 105 -0.36 -17.32 12.32
N ILE A 106 -0.32 -16.43 11.34
CA ILE A 106 -1.40 -16.20 10.37
C ILE A 106 -0.78 -16.30 8.97
N ASP A 107 -1.20 -17.31 8.22
CA ASP A 107 -0.89 -17.43 6.80
C ASP A 107 -2.07 -16.84 6.00
N ASP A 108 -1.83 -15.69 5.37
CA ASP A 108 -2.82 -14.91 4.64
C ASP A 108 -3.00 -15.34 3.19
N GLY A 109 -2.37 -16.42 2.75
CA GLY A 109 -2.51 -16.89 1.38
C GLY A 109 -1.57 -16.20 0.42
N GLU A 110 -2.13 -15.79 -0.72
CA GLU A 110 -1.44 -15.05 -1.76
C GLU A 110 -1.91 -13.59 -1.77
N PHE A 111 -0.97 -12.67 -2.02
CA PHE A 111 -1.24 -11.25 -2.15
C PHE A 111 -2.33 -10.96 -3.17
N GLY A 112 -3.34 -10.21 -2.74
CA GLY A 112 -4.45 -9.85 -3.59
C GLY A 112 -5.50 -10.93 -3.74
N PHE A 113 -5.30 -12.13 -3.18
CA PHE A 113 -6.30 -13.20 -3.18
C PHE A 113 -7.00 -13.31 -1.83
N HIS A 114 -8.32 -13.33 -1.88
CA HIS A 114 -9.18 -13.65 -0.74
C HIS A 114 -10.37 -14.44 -1.25
N ASN A 115 -10.63 -15.61 -0.65
CA ASN A 115 -11.69 -16.56 -1.05
C ASN A 115 -11.67 -16.89 -2.56
N GLY A 116 -10.49 -17.11 -3.13
CA GLY A 116 -10.31 -17.46 -4.55
C GLY A 116 -10.45 -16.30 -5.53
N VAL A 117 -10.77 -15.08 -5.07
CA VAL A 117 -10.90 -13.91 -5.94
C VAL A 117 -9.69 -12.99 -5.78
N LYS A 118 -9.08 -12.64 -6.92
CA LYS A 118 -8.00 -11.65 -6.98
C LYS A 118 -8.58 -10.23 -7.07
N CYS A 119 -8.36 -9.40 -6.06
CA CYS A 119 -8.73 -7.97 -6.05
C CYS A 119 -7.49 -7.14 -5.72
N VAL A 120 -6.85 -6.62 -6.78
CA VAL A 120 -5.76 -5.65 -6.65
C VAL A 120 -6.01 -4.48 -7.57
N ASP A 121 -5.61 -3.30 -7.13
CA ASP A 121 -5.62 -2.10 -7.97
C ASP A 121 -4.32 -1.32 -7.73
N SER A 122 -3.95 -0.50 -8.71
CA SER A 122 -2.82 0.40 -8.55
C SER A 122 -3.02 1.32 -7.35
N GLY A 123 -1.93 1.60 -6.65
CA GLY A 123 -1.88 2.60 -5.59
C GLY A 123 -2.53 3.90 -6.03
N TRP A 124 -3.64 4.31 -5.40
CA TRP A 124 -4.15 5.66 -5.59
C TRP A 124 -3.14 6.62 -4.95
N LEU A 125 -2.26 7.18 -5.78
CA LEU A 125 -1.49 8.40 -5.61
C LEU A 125 -1.06 8.70 -4.16
N THR A 126 -0.01 8.05 -3.67
CA THR A 126 0.52 8.36 -2.32
C THR A 126 1.16 9.75 -2.26
N CYS A 127 1.90 10.15 -3.29
CA CYS A 127 2.60 11.44 -3.39
C CYS A 127 2.24 12.19 -4.68
N GLN A 128 1.16 11.79 -5.36
CA GLN A 128 0.77 12.31 -6.66
C GLN A 128 -0.67 12.84 -6.59
N ALA A 129 -1.10 13.57 -7.61
CA ALA A 129 -2.49 14.00 -7.74
C ALA A 129 -2.96 13.62 -9.15
N ASP A 130 -4.06 12.88 -9.27
CA ASP A 130 -4.74 12.71 -10.55
C ASP A 130 -5.75 13.82 -10.73
N ILE A 131 -5.74 14.38 -11.93
CA ILE A 131 -6.82 15.21 -12.42
C ILE A 131 -7.46 14.43 -13.57
N ARG A 132 -8.59 13.76 -13.32
CA ARG A 132 -9.38 13.13 -14.38
C ARG A 132 -10.30 14.16 -15.03
N LEU A 133 -9.81 14.78 -16.10
CA LEU A 133 -10.63 15.69 -16.94
C LEU A 133 -11.38 14.88 -18.00
N ARG A 134 -12.71 14.86 -17.92
CA ARG A 134 -13.57 14.33 -18.99
C ARG A 134 -14.22 15.49 -19.73
N LEU A 135 -13.84 15.68 -20.99
CA LEU A 135 -14.38 16.72 -21.86
C LEU A 135 -15.31 16.04 -22.87
N HIS A 136 -16.58 16.44 -22.87
CA HIS A 136 -17.56 15.95 -23.83
C HIS A 136 -17.52 16.78 -25.12
N TYR A 137 -18.23 16.31 -26.16
CA TYR A 137 -18.36 17.03 -27.41
C TYR A 137 -18.84 18.47 -27.20
N SER A 138 -18.19 19.41 -27.87
CA SER A 138 -18.55 20.83 -27.86
C SER A 138 -18.28 21.42 -29.24
N LYS A 139 -19.13 22.35 -29.69
CA LYS A 139 -18.94 23.11 -30.95
C LYS A 139 -17.70 24.04 -30.91
N ARG A 140 -17.13 24.29 -29.72
CA ARG A 140 -15.92 25.08 -29.47
C ARG A 140 -14.93 24.30 -28.60
N PRO A 141 -13.62 24.55 -28.63
CA PRO A 141 -12.65 23.83 -27.82
C PRO A 141 -13.01 23.94 -26.33
N PRO A 142 -13.32 22.82 -25.65
CA PRO A 142 -13.82 22.83 -24.28
C PRO A 142 -12.79 23.31 -23.26
N VAL A 143 -11.50 23.22 -23.60
CA VAL A 143 -10.39 23.79 -22.84
C VAL A 143 -9.37 24.39 -23.82
N SER A 144 -8.92 25.62 -23.56
CA SER A 144 -7.79 26.24 -24.24
C SER A 144 -6.82 26.79 -23.21
N ILE A 145 -5.66 26.15 -23.08
CA ILE A 145 -4.61 26.57 -22.15
C ILE A 145 -3.53 27.28 -22.97
N THR A 146 -3.49 28.61 -22.89
CA THR A 146 -2.38 29.42 -23.44
C THR A 146 -1.99 30.49 -22.44
N LYS A 147 -0.70 30.59 -22.10
CA LYS A 147 -0.20 31.77 -21.39
C LYS A 147 -0.32 32.98 -22.33
N LYS A 148 -0.85 34.12 -21.84
CA LYS A 148 -1.04 35.34 -22.66
C LYS A 148 0.19 35.70 -23.49
N LYS A 149 1.39 35.56 -22.91
CA LYS A 149 2.68 35.84 -23.58
C LYS A 149 3.02 34.95 -24.78
N PHE A 150 2.38 33.79 -24.92
CA PHE A 150 2.63 32.84 -26.01
C PHE A 150 1.49 32.76 -27.04
N LYS A 151 0.43 33.57 -26.92
CA LYS A 151 -0.71 33.54 -27.86
C LYS A 151 -0.35 33.85 -29.32
N LYS A 152 0.77 34.54 -29.55
CA LYS A 152 1.28 34.89 -30.89
C LYS A 152 2.56 34.12 -31.28
N SER A 153 3.02 33.22 -30.42
CA SER A 153 4.19 32.40 -30.73
C SER A 153 3.79 31.39 -31.80
N ARG A 154 4.44 31.48 -32.97
CA ARG A 154 4.38 30.38 -33.95
C ARG A 154 5.35 29.32 -33.45
N PHE A 155 4.82 28.18 -33.02
CA PHE A 155 5.65 26.99 -32.84
C PHE A 155 6.29 26.67 -34.20
N ARG A 156 7.62 26.62 -34.26
CA ARG A 156 8.36 26.01 -35.36
C ARG A 156 8.58 24.54 -35.02
#